data_AF-A0A5N5TCH5-F1
#
_entry.id   AF-A0A5N5TCH5-F1
#
_cell.length_a   1.000
_cell.length_b   1.000
_cell.length_c   1.000
_cell.angle_alpha   90.00
_cell.angle_beta   90.00
_cell.angle_gamma   90.00
#
_symmetry.space_group_name_H-M   'P 1'
#
loop_
_entity.id
_entity.type
_entity.pdbx_description
1 polymer ?
#
loop_
_entity_poly.entity_id
_entity_poly.type
_entity_poly.pdbx_seq_one_letter_code
_entity_poly.pdbx_strand_id
1 'polypeptide(L)'
;MDLYYFNMSPPCRAVGLCAKTLGISLNKVILLLTGEHLKPEFLAINPQHCIPTLVDGDLKLWESRAICTYLASKYGKDDSLYPNNPDKRVLIDRLLYFDMGVLFHRFRNYFTNPLVKGGAPDDSALESTHEALKWFNDYYLDGHDFCVGNNLTVADFSLVATVSSIIESGIDMSKYPNITEWVKRFTMDLYYFNWSPPCRAVGLIAKTLGISLNKKVTLLFSGEHLKPEFLAINPQHSIPTLVDGDLKLWESRAICTYLASKYGKDDSLYPNNPDKRVLIDRLLYFDMGVLFQRFWNYY
;
A
#
# COMPACT_ATOMS: atom_id res chain seq x y z
N MET A 1 -21.32 4.50 0.60
CA MET A 1 -20.67 4.65 1.90
C MET A 1 -19.71 5.82 1.80
N ASP A 2 -19.90 6.84 2.64
CA ASP A 2 -19.08 8.04 2.61
C ASP A 2 -17.92 7.90 3.58
N LEU A 3 -16.73 8.37 3.20
CA LEU A 3 -15.57 8.45 4.06
C LEU A 3 -15.04 9.89 4.05
N TYR A 4 -15.20 10.57 5.19
CA TYR A 4 -14.59 11.86 5.46
C TYR A 4 -13.12 11.64 5.83
N TYR A 5 -12.21 12.20 5.04
CA TYR A 5 -10.80 11.79 5.08
C TYR A 5 -9.83 12.88 4.61
N PHE A 6 -8.54 12.60 4.83
CA PHE A 6 -7.43 13.37 4.27
C PHE A 6 -6.34 12.42 3.78
N ASN A 7 -5.79 12.66 2.58
CA ASN A 7 -4.88 11.72 1.90
C ASN A 7 -3.62 11.37 2.71
N MET A 8 -3.03 12.34 3.42
CA MET A 8 -1.81 12.11 4.18
C MET A 8 -2.05 11.42 5.53
N SER A 9 -3.30 11.36 6.00
CA SER A 9 -3.63 10.84 7.33
C SER A 9 -3.45 9.31 7.40
N PRO A 10 -2.51 8.79 8.20
CA PRO A 10 -2.33 7.34 8.37
C PRO A 10 -3.61 6.58 8.72
N PRO A 11 -4.43 7.00 9.70
CA PRO A 11 -5.67 6.28 10.03
C PRO A 11 -6.68 6.28 8.86
N CYS A 12 -6.69 7.32 8.01
CA CYS A 12 -7.51 7.32 6.79
C CYS A 12 -7.00 6.32 5.74
N ARG A 13 -5.67 6.22 5.58
CA ARG A 13 -5.05 5.25 4.65
C ARG A 13 -5.33 3.81 5.09
N ALA A 14 -5.33 3.51 6.39
CA ALA A 14 -5.70 2.20 6.93
C ALA A 14 -7.12 1.79 6.52
N VAL A 15 -8.11 2.67 6.70
CA VAL A 15 -9.50 2.43 6.26
C VAL A 15 -9.59 2.26 4.75
N GLY A 16 -8.86 3.08 3.99
CA GLY A 16 -8.80 2.99 2.53
C GLY A 16 -8.24 1.64 2.04
N LEU A 17 -7.20 1.12 2.69
CA LEU A 17 -6.63 -0.21 2.40
C LEU A 17 -7.65 -1.31 2.71
N CYS A 18 -8.26 -1.28 3.90
CA CYS A 18 -9.26 -2.26 4.31
C CYS A 18 -10.45 -2.30 3.33
N ALA A 19 -11.03 -1.15 3.01
CA ALA A 19 -12.14 -1.04 2.07
C ALA A 19 -11.75 -1.54 0.67
N LYS A 20 -10.55 -1.21 0.19
CA LYS A 20 -10.06 -1.67 -1.12
C LYS A 20 -9.91 -3.20 -1.14
N THR A 21 -9.34 -3.80 -0.10
CA THR A 21 -9.21 -5.27 0.02
C THR A 21 -10.56 -5.97 0.02
N LEU A 22 -11.57 -5.35 0.63
CA LEU A 22 -12.94 -5.87 0.66
C LEU A 22 -13.75 -5.58 -0.61
N GLY A 23 -13.19 -4.87 -1.59
CA GLY A 23 -13.90 -4.47 -2.82
C GLY A 23 -14.97 -3.40 -2.59
N ILE A 24 -14.90 -2.65 -1.49
CA ILE A 24 -15.88 -1.62 -1.13
C ILE A 24 -15.54 -0.31 -1.84
N SER A 25 -16.51 0.23 -2.59
CA SER A 25 -16.40 1.56 -3.16
C SER A 25 -16.76 2.62 -2.11
N LEU A 26 -15.80 3.48 -1.78
CA LEU A 26 -15.99 4.60 -0.86
C LEU A 26 -16.18 5.90 -1.64
N ASN A 27 -17.23 6.65 -1.29
CA ASN A 27 -17.36 8.04 -1.69
C ASN A 27 -16.50 8.90 -0.76
N LYS A 28 -15.38 9.39 -1.28
CA LYS A 28 -14.34 10.06 -0.49
C LYS A 28 -14.61 11.56 -0.41
N VAL A 29 -14.91 12.05 0.79
CA VAL A 29 -15.13 13.46 1.07
C VAL A 29 -13.89 14.04 1.74
N ILE A 30 -13.16 14.92 1.05
CA ILE A 30 -11.99 15.57 1.64
C ILE A 30 -12.46 16.48 2.78
N LEU A 31 -11.84 16.33 3.95
CA LEU A 31 -12.08 17.18 5.10
C LEU A 31 -10.75 17.68 5.65
N LEU A 32 -10.49 18.98 5.48
CA LEU A 32 -9.25 19.59 5.97
C LEU A 32 -9.34 19.89 7.47
N LEU A 33 -8.26 19.56 8.18
CA LEU A 33 -8.13 19.86 9.60
C LEU A 33 -7.73 21.32 9.90
N THR A 34 -7.99 22.23 8.95
CA THR A 34 -7.74 23.69 9.06
C THR A 34 -8.99 24.48 9.45
N GLY A 35 -10.09 23.80 9.78
CA GLY A 35 -11.32 24.40 10.30
C GLY A 35 -12.61 23.76 9.78
N GLU A 36 -12.57 23.02 8.67
CA GLU A 36 -13.78 22.39 8.09
C GLU A 36 -14.40 21.35 9.03
N HIS A 37 -13.56 20.56 9.71
CA HIS A 37 -13.96 19.60 10.74
C HIS A 37 -14.66 20.21 11.96
N LEU A 38 -14.62 21.53 12.15
CA LEU A 38 -15.27 22.24 13.26
C LEU A 38 -16.62 22.85 12.86
N LYS A 39 -17.02 22.76 11.58
CA LYS A 39 -18.28 23.33 11.13
C LYS A 39 -19.47 22.52 11.67
N PRO A 40 -20.61 23.17 11.97
CA PRO A 40 -21.79 22.51 12.55
C PRO A 40 -22.26 21.29 11.75
N GLU A 41 -22.15 21.33 10.42
CA GLU A 41 -22.57 20.25 9.53
C GLU A 41 -21.77 18.96 9.78
N PHE A 42 -20.45 19.07 9.99
CA PHE A 42 -19.61 17.91 10.30
C PHE A 42 -19.72 17.50 11.77
N LEU A 43 -19.85 18.45 12.69
CA LEU A 43 -20.04 18.15 14.12
C LEU A 43 -21.33 17.37 14.38
N ALA A 44 -22.38 17.58 13.57
CA ALA A 44 -23.60 16.78 13.60
C ALA A 44 -23.40 15.32 13.13
N ILE A 45 -22.28 15.03 12.45
CA ILE A 45 -21.88 13.70 12.03
C ILE A 45 -20.94 13.08 13.07
N ASN A 46 -19.87 13.80 13.43
CA ASN A 46 -18.88 13.35 14.41
C ASN A 46 -18.56 14.48 15.40
N PRO A 47 -19.03 14.39 16.66
CA PRO A 47 -18.77 15.42 17.67
C PRO A 47 -17.31 15.45 18.14
N GLN A 48 -16.53 14.38 17.93
CA GLN A 48 -15.08 14.36 18.17
C GLN A 48 -14.28 14.99 17.02
N HIS A 49 -14.95 15.51 15.98
CA HIS A 49 -14.37 16.32 14.91
C HIS A 49 -13.06 15.72 14.33
N CYS A 50 -13.04 14.40 14.15
CA CYS A 50 -11.85 13.67 13.75
C CYS A 50 -12.04 12.92 12.43
N ILE A 51 -10.92 12.54 11.82
CA ILE A 51 -10.88 11.73 10.62
C ILE A 51 -10.01 10.49 10.87
N PRO A 52 -10.32 9.34 10.25
CA PRO A 52 -11.45 9.11 9.35
C PRO A 52 -12.81 9.08 10.08
N THR A 53 -13.86 9.54 9.39
CA THR A 53 -15.26 9.30 9.79
C THR A 53 -15.99 8.63 8.64
N LEU A 54 -16.61 7.49 8.91
CA LEU A 54 -17.39 6.69 7.97
C LEU A 54 -18.88 6.92 8.19
N VAL A 55 -19.62 7.05 7.09
CA VAL A 55 -21.09 7.02 7.09
C VAL A 55 -21.58 5.86 6.22
N ASP A 56 -22.27 4.93 6.86
CA ASP A 56 -22.85 3.74 6.25
C ASP A 56 -24.34 3.63 6.58
N GLY A 57 -25.18 4.21 5.72
CA GLY A 57 -26.59 4.43 6.03
C GLY A 57 -26.74 5.36 7.24
N ASP A 58 -27.46 4.92 8.27
CA ASP A 58 -27.65 5.67 9.50
C ASP A 58 -26.45 5.57 10.48
N LEU A 59 -25.54 4.63 10.25
CA LEU A 59 -24.36 4.46 11.11
C LEU A 59 -23.31 5.52 10.79
N LYS A 60 -23.00 6.34 11.79
CA LYS A 60 -21.86 7.27 11.81
C LYS A 60 -20.79 6.68 12.72
N LEU A 61 -19.62 6.34 12.17
CA LEU A 61 -18.54 5.67 12.89
C LEU A 61 -17.22 6.38 12.66
N TRP A 62 -16.50 6.65 13.74
CA TRP A 62 -15.11 7.13 13.73
C TRP A 62 -14.23 6.16 14.53
N GLU A 63 -12.94 6.46 14.63
CA GLU A 63 -11.87 5.51 15.01
C GLU A 63 -11.52 4.52 13.89
N SER A 64 -10.35 4.71 13.26
CA SER A 64 -9.95 3.93 12.08
C SER A 64 -9.90 2.43 12.31
N ARG A 65 -9.45 2.01 13.50
CA ARG A 65 -9.34 0.59 13.85
C ARG A 65 -10.72 -0.04 14.02
N ALA A 66 -11.65 0.66 14.67
CA ALA A 66 -13.04 0.24 14.79
C ALA A 66 -13.73 0.19 13.42
N ILE A 67 -13.47 1.17 12.54
CA ILE A 67 -13.94 1.16 11.15
C ILE A 67 -13.41 -0.08 10.42
N CYS A 68 -12.10 -0.37 10.49
CA CYS A 68 -11.53 -1.54 9.82
C CYS A 68 -12.15 -2.86 10.32
N THR A 69 -12.29 -3.04 11.64
CA THR A 69 -12.92 -4.25 12.20
C THR A 69 -14.40 -4.35 11.80
N TYR A 70 -15.13 -3.22 11.78
CA TYR A 70 -16.52 -3.16 11.33
C TYR A 70 -16.65 -3.59 9.85
N LEU A 71 -15.82 -3.01 8.97
CA LEU A 71 -15.87 -3.33 7.54
C LEU A 71 -15.54 -4.81 7.30
N ALA A 72 -14.50 -5.33 7.95
CA ALA A 72 -14.13 -6.73 7.84
C ALA A 72 -15.24 -7.67 8.35
N SER A 73 -15.85 -7.37 9.50
CA SER A 73 -16.93 -8.21 10.05
C SER A 73 -18.24 -8.14 9.26
N LYS A 74 -18.61 -6.97 8.71
CA LYS A 74 -19.89 -6.78 8.02
C LYS A 74 -19.84 -7.14 6.53
N TYR A 75 -18.72 -6.85 5.87
CA TYR A 75 -18.58 -6.96 4.41
C TYR A 75 -17.52 -7.98 3.97
N GLY A 76 -16.82 -8.62 4.91
CA GLY A 76 -15.92 -9.73 4.63
C GLY A 76 -16.66 -10.88 3.94
N LYS A 77 -16.04 -11.48 2.93
CA LYS A 77 -16.54 -12.72 2.30
C LYS A 77 -16.40 -13.92 3.25
N ASP A 78 -15.41 -13.85 4.13
CA ASP A 78 -15.10 -14.77 5.21
C ASP A 78 -14.55 -13.97 6.41
N ASP A 79 -14.16 -14.66 7.48
CA ASP A 79 -13.59 -14.04 8.68
C ASP A 79 -12.05 -13.97 8.66
N SER A 80 -11.38 -14.20 7.52
CA SER A 80 -9.90 -14.26 7.46
C SER A 80 -9.22 -12.97 7.93
N LEU A 81 -9.75 -11.81 7.56
CA LEU A 81 -9.21 -10.51 7.95
C LEU A 81 -9.42 -10.19 9.43
N TYR A 82 -10.46 -10.75 10.05
CA TYR A 82 -10.80 -10.55 11.46
C TYR A 82 -11.59 -11.75 12.02
N PRO A 83 -10.89 -12.83 12.41
CA PRO A 83 -11.51 -14.13 12.73
C PRO A 83 -12.50 -14.06 13.88
N ASN A 84 -13.56 -14.85 13.85
CA ASN A 84 -14.54 -14.92 14.95
C ASN A 84 -14.03 -15.73 16.15
N ASN A 85 -13.02 -16.59 15.93
CA ASN A 85 -12.37 -17.31 17.01
C ASN A 85 -11.70 -16.33 17.99
N PRO A 86 -12.04 -16.37 19.30
CA PRO A 86 -11.56 -15.38 20.26
C PRO A 86 -10.04 -15.41 20.44
N ASP A 87 -9.43 -16.59 20.42
CA ASP A 87 -7.98 -16.75 20.62
C ASP A 87 -7.18 -16.17 19.45
N LYS A 88 -7.70 -16.27 18.22
CA LYS A 88 -7.09 -15.61 17.05
C LYS A 88 -7.36 -14.11 17.06
N ARG A 89 -8.59 -13.71 17.39
CA ARG A 89 -9.02 -12.31 17.39
C ARG A 89 -8.23 -11.47 18.39
N VAL A 90 -8.01 -11.98 19.60
CA VAL A 90 -7.30 -11.23 20.66
C VAL A 90 -5.86 -10.89 20.27
N LEU A 91 -5.21 -11.71 19.43
CA LEU A 91 -3.87 -11.41 18.90
C LEU A 91 -3.87 -10.22 17.94
N ILE A 92 -4.93 -10.09 17.12
CA ILE A 92 -5.15 -8.95 16.23
C ILE A 92 -5.49 -7.70 17.06
N ASP A 93 -6.43 -7.83 18.00
CA ASP A 93 -6.85 -6.73 18.87
C ASP A 93 -5.65 -6.17 19.65
N ARG A 94 -4.79 -7.03 20.20
CA ARG A 94 -3.54 -6.63 20.86
C ARG A 94 -2.69 -5.72 19.97
N LEU A 95 -2.55 -6.05 18.69
CA LEU A 95 -1.77 -5.24 17.75
C LEU A 95 -2.48 -3.95 17.32
N LEU A 96 -3.81 -3.95 17.23
CA LEU A 96 -4.59 -2.73 17.03
C LEU A 96 -4.39 -1.76 18.22
N TYR A 97 -4.43 -2.26 19.45
CA TYR A 97 -4.17 -1.47 20.65
C TYR A 97 -2.70 -1.04 20.77
N PHE A 98 -1.75 -1.91 20.41
CA PHE A 98 -0.34 -1.56 20.33
C PHE A 98 -0.10 -0.42 19.34
N ASP A 99 -0.67 -0.50 18.13
CA ASP A 99 -0.53 0.56 17.15
C ASP A 99 -1.15 1.87 17.68
N MET A 100 -2.35 1.82 18.26
CA MET A 100 -3.03 3.01 18.80
C MET A 100 -2.28 3.67 19.96
N GLY A 101 -1.91 2.88 20.96
CA GLY A 101 -1.38 3.37 22.24
C GLY A 101 0.14 3.47 22.30
N VAL A 102 0.86 2.78 21.40
CA VAL A 102 2.32 2.71 21.42
C VAL A 102 2.90 3.22 20.12
N LEU A 103 2.79 2.49 19.01
CA LEU A 103 3.53 2.81 17.79
C LEU A 103 3.11 4.15 17.15
N PHE A 104 1.82 4.29 16.80
CA PHE A 104 1.31 5.53 16.22
C PHE A 104 1.38 6.69 17.21
N HIS A 105 1.11 6.43 18.50
CA HIS A 105 1.19 7.47 19.53
C HIS A 105 2.60 8.05 19.66
N ARG A 106 3.62 7.20 19.79
CA ARG A 106 5.02 7.62 19.92
C ARG A 106 5.51 8.33 18.64
N PHE A 107 5.21 7.78 17.47
CA PHE A 107 5.52 8.44 16.20
C PHE A 107 4.82 9.81 16.07
N ARG A 108 3.54 9.91 16.46
CA ARG A 108 2.80 11.17 16.43
C ARG A 108 3.45 12.21 17.34
N ASN A 109 3.96 11.81 18.51
CA ASN A 109 4.68 12.71 19.42
C ASN A 109 6.01 13.17 18.84
N TYR A 110 6.75 12.31 18.14
CA TYR A 110 8.01 12.65 17.49
C TYR A 110 7.81 13.58 16.27
N PHE A 111 6.89 13.24 15.37
CA PHE A 111 6.82 13.88 14.05
C PHE A 111 5.60 14.79 13.87
N THR A 112 4.40 14.25 14.06
CA THR A 112 3.16 14.96 13.70
C THR A 112 2.86 16.13 14.62
N ASN A 113 3.02 15.96 15.94
CA ASN A 113 2.70 16.99 16.92
C ASN A 113 3.62 18.21 16.80
N PRO A 114 4.96 18.06 16.67
CA PRO A 114 5.84 19.19 16.41
C PRO A 114 5.52 19.89 15.09
N LEU A 115 5.32 19.14 14.00
CA LEU A 115 4.97 19.70 12.69
C LEU A 115 3.72 20.59 12.76
N VAL A 116 2.65 20.10 13.40
CA VAL A 116 1.38 20.84 13.52
C VAL A 116 1.50 22.06 14.43
N LYS A 117 2.32 21.97 15.49
CA LYS A 117 2.52 23.07 16.46
C LYS A 117 3.62 24.05 16.06
N GLY A 118 4.31 23.83 14.94
CA GLY A 118 5.48 24.62 14.53
C GLY A 118 6.71 24.44 15.43
N GLY A 119 6.81 23.28 16.11
CA GLY A 119 7.94 22.91 16.95
C GLY A 119 8.96 22.00 16.24
N ALA A 120 10.06 21.70 16.92
CA ALA A 120 11.05 20.73 16.46
C ALA A 120 10.79 19.33 17.04
N PRO A 121 11.14 18.26 16.32
CA PRO A 121 11.17 16.90 16.87
C PRO A 121 12.09 16.82 18.10
N ASP A 122 11.71 15.96 19.05
CA ASP A 122 12.48 15.70 20.27
C ASP A 122 13.17 14.33 20.18
N ASP A 123 14.43 14.28 20.60
CA ASP A 123 15.25 13.07 20.56
C ASP A 123 14.67 11.97 21.45
N SER A 124 14.09 12.32 22.61
CA SER A 124 13.46 11.32 23.49
C SER A 124 12.22 10.67 22.84
N ALA A 125 11.45 11.46 22.08
CA ALA A 125 10.33 10.95 21.30
C ALA A 125 10.79 10.07 20.13
N LEU A 126 11.94 10.40 19.52
CA LEU A 126 12.57 9.58 18.49
C LEU A 126 13.03 8.23 19.04
N GLU A 127 13.75 8.23 20.16
CA GLU A 127 14.18 7.01 20.86
C GLU A 127 12.98 6.14 21.24
N SER A 128 11.92 6.76 21.77
CA SER A 128 10.67 6.07 22.08
C SER A 128 10.03 5.43 20.83
N THR A 129 10.08 6.11 19.69
CA THR A 129 9.60 5.56 18.41
C THR A 129 10.45 4.38 17.97
N HIS A 130 11.79 4.46 18.10
CA HIS A 130 12.71 3.37 17.79
C HIS A 130 12.50 2.15 18.68
N GLU A 131 12.18 2.33 19.97
CA GLU A 131 11.84 1.23 20.87
C GLU A 131 10.56 0.50 20.41
N ALA A 132 9.53 1.25 20.00
CA ALA A 132 8.30 0.64 19.47
C ALA A 132 8.54 -0.13 18.16
N LEU A 133 9.37 0.42 17.27
CA LEU A 133 9.81 -0.27 16.05
C LEU A 133 10.61 -1.54 16.37
N LYS A 134 11.46 -1.51 17.40
CA LYS A 134 12.22 -2.68 17.84
C LYS A 134 11.28 -3.81 18.31
N TRP A 135 10.28 -3.50 19.13
CA TRP A 135 9.29 -4.51 19.53
C TRP A 135 8.50 -5.06 18.34
N PHE A 136 8.14 -4.19 17.39
CA PHE A 136 7.44 -4.62 16.19
C PHE A 136 8.30 -5.53 15.30
N ASN A 137 9.56 -5.17 15.08
CA ASN A 137 10.49 -5.95 14.29
C ASN A 137 10.87 -7.29 14.93
N ASP A 138 11.28 -7.26 16.20
CA ASP A 138 11.96 -8.40 16.84
C ASP A 138 10.99 -9.40 17.47
N TYR A 139 9.76 -8.98 17.77
CA TYR A 139 8.79 -9.84 18.46
C TYR A 139 7.54 -10.12 17.64
N TYR A 140 6.92 -9.09 17.07
CA TYR A 140 5.64 -9.28 16.37
C TYR A 140 5.81 -9.85 14.95
N LEU A 141 6.85 -9.45 14.23
CA LEU A 141 7.15 -9.92 12.88
C LEU A 141 8.20 -11.05 12.82
N ASP A 142 8.77 -11.47 13.95
CA ASP A 142 9.75 -12.55 13.94
C ASP A 142 9.11 -13.87 13.48
N GLY A 143 9.64 -14.43 12.40
CA GLY A 143 9.14 -15.66 11.78
C GLY A 143 7.75 -15.56 11.13
N HIS A 144 7.20 -14.36 10.93
CA HIS A 144 5.86 -14.16 10.38
C HIS A 144 5.85 -13.36 9.08
N ASP A 145 4.99 -13.75 8.13
CA ASP A 145 4.81 -12.99 6.88
C ASP A 145 3.97 -11.72 7.10
N PHE A 146 3.05 -11.75 8.07
CA PHE A 146 2.14 -10.66 8.42
C PHE A 146 2.15 -10.41 9.93
N CYS A 147 1.41 -9.39 10.39
CA CYS A 147 1.37 -8.99 11.79
C CYS A 147 0.93 -10.11 12.75
N VAL A 148 0.06 -11.03 12.28
CA VAL A 148 -0.42 -12.17 13.06
C VAL A 148 -0.24 -13.45 12.24
N GLY A 149 0.93 -14.07 12.37
CA GLY A 149 1.28 -15.27 11.62
C GLY A 149 1.40 -14.99 10.12
N ASN A 150 0.89 -15.89 9.29
CA ASN A 150 1.09 -15.84 7.83
C ASN A 150 -0.15 -15.39 7.06
N ASN A 151 -1.13 -14.79 7.74
CA ASN A 151 -2.36 -14.29 7.10
C ASN A 151 -2.48 -12.78 7.26
N LEU A 152 -2.89 -12.11 6.19
CA LEU A 152 -3.23 -10.69 6.21
C LEU A 152 -4.45 -10.46 7.12
N THR A 153 -4.37 -9.46 8.00
CA THR A 153 -5.46 -9.09 8.91
C THR A 153 -5.73 -7.58 8.92
N VAL A 154 -6.79 -7.15 9.62
CA VAL A 154 -7.04 -5.72 9.84
C VAL A 154 -5.92 -5.01 10.61
N ALA A 155 -5.12 -5.73 11.41
CA ALA A 155 -3.96 -5.14 12.10
C ALA A 155 -2.90 -4.66 11.10
N ASP A 156 -2.66 -5.43 10.03
CA ASP A 156 -1.70 -5.07 8.99
C ASP A 156 -2.05 -3.74 8.32
N PHE A 157 -3.33 -3.48 8.02
CA PHE A 157 -3.76 -2.21 7.41
C PHE A 157 -3.46 -1.00 8.31
N SER A 158 -3.65 -1.16 9.62
CA SER A 158 -3.39 -0.09 10.59
C SER A 158 -1.89 0.16 10.73
N LEU A 159 -1.12 -0.92 10.97
CA LEU A 159 0.31 -0.86 11.18
C LEU A 159 1.05 -0.38 9.93
N VAL A 160 0.67 -0.83 8.71
CA VAL A 160 1.39 -0.46 7.49
C VAL A 160 1.17 1.02 7.17
N ALA A 161 -0.02 1.55 7.50
CA ALA A 161 -0.27 2.97 7.37
C ALA A 161 0.64 3.78 8.33
N THR A 162 0.81 3.34 9.58
CA THR A 162 1.74 3.98 10.52
C THR A 162 3.19 3.88 10.04
N VAL A 163 3.67 2.66 9.74
CA VAL A 163 5.07 2.39 9.35
C VAL A 163 5.45 3.11 8.05
N SER A 164 4.57 3.13 7.04
CA SER A 164 4.86 3.90 5.82
C SER A 164 5.02 5.40 6.10
N SER A 165 4.29 5.96 7.07
CA SER A 165 4.53 7.36 7.48
C SER A 165 5.82 7.55 8.27
N ILE A 166 6.25 6.56 9.04
CA ILE A 166 7.56 6.55 9.70
C ILE A 166 8.68 6.58 8.64
N ILE A 167 8.58 5.74 7.60
CA ILE A 167 9.53 5.71 6.49
C ILE A 167 9.60 7.07 5.80
N GLU A 168 8.45 7.63 5.41
CA GLU A 168 8.38 8.92 4.71
C GLU A 168 8.83 10.10 5.59
N SER A 169 8.88 9.94 6.92
CA SER A 169 9.43 10.97 7.83
C SER A 169 10.96 11.04 7.81
N GLY A 170 11.63 10.08 7.16
CA GLY A 170 13.10 10.00 7.06
C GLY A 170 13.77 9.21 8.18
N ILE A 171 13.00 8.50 9.02
CA ILE A 171 13.57 7.59 10.02
C ILE A 171 14.28 6.42 9.30
N ASP A 172 15.52 6.15 9.68
CA ASP A 172 16.30 5.04 9.11
C ASP A 172 15.73 3.68 9.53
N MET A 173 15.32 2.89 8.53
CA MET A 173 14.76 1.56 8.71
C MET A 173 15.76 0.42 8.54
N SER A 174 17.05 0.73 8.27
CA SER A 174 18.10 -0.27 8.05
C SER A 174 18.24 -1.28 9.21
N LYS A 175 17.89 -0.85 10.43
CA LYS A 175 17.93 -1.66 11.66
C LYS A 175 16.73 -2.59 11.83
N TYR A 176 15.72 -2.51 10.97
CA TYR A 176 14.46 -3.23 11.08
C TYR A 176 14.17 -4.09 9.84
N PRO A 177 14.93 -5.18 9.62
CA PRO A 177 14.80 -6.00 8.42
C PRO A 177 13.43 -6.67 8.28
N ASN A 178 12.83 -7.16 9.36
CA ASN A 178 11.52 -7.81 9.31
C ASN A 178 10.43 -6.82 8.92
N ILE A 179 10.49 -5.59 9.44
CA ILE A 179 9.59 -4.51 9.01
C ILE A 179 9.79 -4.20 7.53
N THR A 180 11.04 -4.12 7.08
CA THR A 180 11.36 -3.80 5.68
C THR A 180 10.81 -4.87 4.73
N GLU A 181 11.00 -6.15 5.04
CA GLU A 181 10.43 -7.25 4.26
C GLU A 181 8.90 -7.29 4.31
N TRP A 182 8.30 -7.07 5.48
CA TRP A 182 6.86 -6.99 5.63
C TRP A 182 6.23 -5.84 4.82
N VAL A 183 6.83 -4.64 4.83
CA VAL A 183 6.35 -3.49 4.03
C VAL A 183 6.37 -3.81 2.53
N LYS A 184 7.37 -4.56 2.04
CA LYS A 184 7.44 -4.96 0.62
C LYS A 184 6.22 -5.74 0.16
N ARG A 185 5.52 -6.43 1.06
CA ARG A 185 4.28 -7.17 0.76
C ARG A 185 3.09 -6.25 0.44
N PHE A 186 3.18 -4.97 0.79
CA PHE A 186 2.15 -3.95 0.52
C PHE A 186 2.56 -2.99 -0.61
N THR A 187 3.77 -3.13 -1.14
CA THR A 187 4.30 -2.30 -2.21
C THR A 187 4.61 -3.14 -3.43
N MET A 188 4.53 -2.52 -4.60
CA MET A 188 4.94 -3.15 -5.84
C MET A 188 6.09 -2.32 -6.42
N ASP A 189 7.29 -2.89 -6.40
CA ASP A 189 8.48 -2.23 -6.89
C ASP A 189 8.53 -2.35 -8.41
N LEU A 190 8.76 -1.24 -9.09
CA LEU A 190 9.01 -1.21 -10.52
C LEU A 190 10.39 -0.63 -10.77
N TYR A 191 11.33 -1.49 -11.17
CA TYR A 191 12.62 -1.08 -11.68
C TYR A 191 12.46 -0.61 -13.13
N TYR A 192 12.79 0.64 -13.38
CA TYR A 192 12.41 1.30 -14.63
C TYR A 192 13.35 2.44 -15.03
N PHE A 193 13.18 2.87 -16.27
CA PHE A 193 13.78 4.08 -16.81
C PHE A 193 12.74 4.83 -17.64
N ASN A 194 12.54 6.13 -17.37
CA ASN A 194 11.48 6.94 -18.00
C ASN A 194 11.52 6.95 -19.53
N TRP A 195 12.70 6.86 -20.13
CA TRP A 195 12.85 6.89 -21.58
C TRP A 195 12.58 5.53 -22.25
N SER A 196 12.58 4.43 -21.48
CA SER A 196 12.31 3.09 -22.00
C SER A 196 10.82 2.97 -22.39
N PRO A 197 10.49 2.75 -23.68
CA PRO A 197 9.10 2.55 -24.10
C PRO A 197 8.41 1.37 -23.38
N PRO A 198 9.05 0.20 -23.20
CA PRO A 198 8.53 -0.90 -22.39
C PRO A 198 8.16 -0.49 -20.95
N CYS A 199 8.98 0.34 -20.29
CA CYS A 199 8.70 0.84 -18.94
C CYS A 199 7.47 1.77 -18.92
N ARG A 200 7.31 2.60 -19.94
CA ARG A 200 6.16 3.52 -20.07
C ARG A 200 4.85 2.75 -20.27
N ALA A 201 4.86 1.64 -20.99
CA ALA A 201 3.69 0.78 -21.14
C ALA A 201 3.20 0.24 -19.79
N VAL A 202 4.11 -0.30 -18.97
CA VAL A 202 3.79 -0.77 -17.61
C VAL A 202 3.28 0.37 -16.73
N GLY A 203 3.96 1.53 -16.78
CA GLY A 203 3.52 2.72 -16.04
C GLY A 203 2.13 3.21 -16.41
N LEU A 204 1.75 3.10 -17.69
CA LEU A 204 0.41 3.47 -18.16
C LEU A 204 -0.65 2.48 -17.66
N ILE A 205 -0.40 1.17 -17.74
CA ILE A 205 -1.32 0.15 -17.20
C ILE A 205 -1.52 0.35 -15.70
N ALA A 206 -0.44 0.51 -14.93
CA ALA A 206 -0.53 0.78 -13.50
C ALA A 206 -1.35 2.03 -13.19
N LYS A 207 -1.13 3.13 -13.93
CA LYS A 207 -1.90 4.37 -13.79
C LYS A 207 -3.39 4.15 -14.09
N THR A 208 -3.71 3.46 -15.18
CA THR A 208 -5.10 3.13 -15.58
C THR A 208 -5.81 2.32 -14.51
N LEU A 209 -5.09 1.39 -13.87
CA LEU A 209 -5.61 0.53 -12.80
C LEU A 209 -5.62 1.20 -11.42
N GLY A 210 -5.08 2.42 -11.29
CA GLY A 210 -4.93 3.08 -9.99
C GLY A 210 -3.96 2.35 -9.04
N ILE A 211 -2.96 1.66 -9.60
CA ILE A 211 -1.89 1.00 -8.86
C ILE A 211 -0.77 2.01 -8.61
N SER A 212 -0.42 2.16 -7.34
CA SER A 212 0.78 2.92 -6.96
C SER A 212 1.98 2.00 -7.01
N LEU A 213 2.98 2.35 -7.81
CA LEU A 213 4.24 1.62 -7.93
C LEU A 213 5.34 2.37 -7.18
N ASN A 214 6.15 1.64 -6.43
CA ASN A 214 7.41 2.15 -5.90
C ASN A 214 8.47 2.11 -7.00
N LYS A 215 8.66 3.25 -7.64
CA LYS A 215 9.49 3.36 -8.85
C LYS A 215 10.97 3.45 -8.49
N LYS A 216 11.72 2.39 -8.79
CA LYS A 216 13.19 2.32 -8.63
C LYS A 216 13.84 2.72 -9.95
N VAL A 217 14.37 3.93 -10.05
CA VAL A 217 15.10 4.34 -11.26
C VAL A 217 16.32 3.44 -11.42
N THR A 218 16.48 2.83 -12.59
CA THR A 218 17.60 1.96 -12.92
C THR A 218 18.19 2.41 -14.25
N LEU A 219 19.34 3.07 -14.20
CA LEU A 219 20.02 3.60 -15.37
C LEU A 219 20.86 2.51 -16.04
N LEU A 220 20.52 2.17 -17.28
CA LEU A 220 21.20 1.09 -18.01
C LEU A 220 22.62 1.51 -18.40
N PHE A 221 22.79 2.77 -18.84
CA PHE A 221 24.08 3.29 -19.28
C PHE A 221 25.13 3.41 -18.15
N SER A 222 24.69 3.47 -16.88
CA SER A 222 25.59 3.45 -15.71
C SER A 222 25.87 2.03 -15.19
N GLY A 223 25.34 0.99 -15.84
CA GLY A 223 25.53 -0.40 -15.43
C GLY A 223 24.76 -0.82 -14.18
N GLU A 224 23.77 -0.05 -13.71
CA GLU A 224 23.02 -0.38 -12.47
C GLU A 224 22.31 -1.74 -12.55
N HIS A 225 21.74 -2.07 -13.71
CA HIS A 225 21.13 -3.36 -14.03
C HIS A 225 22.10 -4.57 -14.00
N LEU A 226 23.41 -4.33 -13.98
CA LEU A 226 24.44 -5.38 -13.93
C LEU A 226 24.96 -5.61 -12.51
N LYS A 227 24.52 -4.82 -11.53
CA LYS A 227 24.96 -4.97 -10.14
C LYS A 227 24.36 -6.25 -9.53
N PRO A 228 25.08 -6.92 -8.60
CA PRO A 228 24.61 -8.17 -7.98
C PRO A 228 23.21 -8.06 -7.37
N GLU A 229 22.88 -6.91 -6.79
CA GLU A 229 21.58 -6.67 -6.16
C GLU A 229 20.43 -6.71 -7.18
N PHE A 230 20.64 -6.18 -8.39
CA PHE A 230 19.64 -6.24 -9.47
C PHE A 230 19.58 -7.63 -10.10
N LEU A 231 20.73 -8.27 -10.32
CA LEU A 231 20.81 -9.61 -10.92
C LEU A 231 20.13 -10.68 -10.05
N ALA A 232 20.13 -10.51 -8.72
CA ALA A 232 19.38 -11.35 -7.79
C ALA A 232 17.84 -11.22 -7.94
N ILE A 233 17.37 -10.16 -8.60
CA ILE A 233 15.95 -9.92 -8.89
C ILE A 233 15.61 -10.36 -10.31
N ASN A 234 16.40 -9.92 -11.30
CA ASN A 234 16.25 -10.28 -12.70
C ASN A 234 17.62 -10.69 -13.29
N PRO A 235 17.88 -11.99 -13.48
CA PRO A 235 19.15 -12.47 -14.04
C PRO A 235 19.33 -12.10 -15.52
N GLN A 236 18.25 -11.74 -16.23
CA GLN A 236 18.28 -11.20 -17.60
C GLN A 236 18.63 -9.71 -17.63
N HIS A 237 18.91 -9.08 -16.48
CA HIS A 237 19.36 -7.69 -16.35
C HIS A 237 18.51 -6.67 -17.13
N SER A 238 17.23 -6.96 -17.35
CA SER A 238 16.37 -6.15 -18.22
C SER A 238 15.41 -5.28 -17.41
N ILE A 239 14.95 -4.19 -18.02
CA ILE A 239 13.85 -3.38 -17.50
C ILE A 239 12.73 -3.29 -18.54
N PRO A 240 11.45 -3.14 -18.12
CA PRO A 240 10.99 -3.09 -16.74
C PRO A 240 11.11 -4.44 -16.01
N THR A 241 11.42 -4.38 -14.71
CA THR A 241 11.31 -5.51 -13.77
C THR A 241 10.36 -5.11 -12.67
N LEU A 242 9.33 -5.93 -12.44
CA LEU A 242 8.33 -5.77 -11.39
C LEU A 242 8.62 -6.75 -10.25
N VAL A 243 8.53 -6.27 -9.01
CA VAL A 243 8.48 -7.11 -7.81
C VAL A 243 7.15 -6.87 -7.11
N ASP A 244 6.33 -7.91 -7.00
CA ASP A 244 5.03 -7.91 -6.32
C ASP A 244 5.01 -9.02 -5.26
N GLY A 245 5.37 -8.68 -4.02
CA GLY A 245 5.69 -9.67 -2.99
C GLY A 245 6.86 -10.56 -3.43
N ASP A 246 6.67 -11.88 -3.40
CA ASP A 246 7.68 -12.86 -3.81
C ASP A 246 7.79 -13.02 -5.33
N LEU A 247 6.81 -12.51 -6.09
CA LEU A 247 6.83 -12.60 -7.55
C LEU A 247 7.80 -11.56 -8.12
N LYS A 248 8.87 -12.05 -8.74
CA LYS A 248 9.78 -11.27 -9.60
C LYS A 248 9.42 -11.53 -11.05
N LEU A 249 8.96 -10.50 -11.75
CA LEU A 249 8.45 -10.59 -13.12
C LEU A 249 9.16 -9.57 -14.02
N TRP A 250 9.71 -10.03 -15.12
CA TRP A 250 10.23 -9.20 -16.20
C TRP A 250 9.51 -9.57 -17.52
N GLU A 251 9.79 -8.81 -18.57
CA GLU A 251 8.98 -8.68 -19.79
C GLU A 251 7.79 -7.74 -19.63
N SER A 252 7.90 -6.54 -20.21
CA SER A 252 6.89 -5.47 -20.11
C SER A 252 5.47 -5.93 -20.46
N ARG A 253 5.30 -6.78 -21.47
CA ARG A 253 3.98 -7.24 -21.94
C ARG A 253 3.38 -8.26 -20.97
N ALA A 254 4.20 -9.14 -20.39
CA ALA A 254 3.79 -10.06 -19.34
C ALA A 254 3.42 -9.30 -18.06
N ILE A 255 4.19 -8.25 -17.71
CA ILE A 255 3.85 -7.35 -16.61
C ILE A 255 2.50 -6.67 -16.88
N CYS A 256 2.28 -6.12 -18.08
CA CYS A 256 1.02 -5.48 -18.43
C CYS A 256 -0.19 -6.41 -18.29
N THR A 257 -0.11 -7.65 -18.83
CA THR A 257 -1.23 -8.61 -18.74
C THR A 257 -1.41 -9.14 -17.33
N TYR A 258 -0.34 -9.32 -16.56
CA TYR A 258 -0.39 -9.65 -15.13
C TYR A 258 -1.16 -8.59 -14.33
N LEU A 259 -0.78 -7.32 -14.48
CA LEU A 259 -1.43 -6.21 -13.78
C LEU A 259 -2.90 -6.10 -14.16
N ALA A 260 -3.22 -6.18 -15.46
CA ALA A 260 -4.60 -6.14 -15.96
C ALA A 260 -5.44 -7.30 -15.40
N SER A 261 -4.90 -8.51 -15.38
CA SER A 261 -5.62 -9.70 -14.91
C SER A 261 -5.83 -9.71 -13.40
N LYS A 262 -4.81 -9.33 -12.63
CA LYS A 262 -4.84 -9.43 -11.15
C LYS A 262 -5.57 -8.26 -10.50
N TYR A 263 -5.44 -7.05 -11.07
CA TYR A 263 -5.90 -5.81 -10.44
C TYR A 263 -6.97 -5.07 -11.25
N GLY A 264 -7.39 -5.61 -12.40
CA GLY A 264 -8.52 -5.10 -13.16
C GLY A 264 -9.81 -5.14 -12.34
N LYS A 265 -10.63 -4.08 -12.43
CA LYS A 265 -11.98 -4.06 -11.85
C LYS A 265 -12.93 -5.03 -12.57
N ASP A 266 -12.64 -5.26 -13.84
CA ASP A 266 -13.30 -6.17 -14.76
C ASP A 266 -12.24 -6.71 -15.75
N ASP A 267 -12.65 -7.53 -16.72
CA ASP A 267 -11.77 -8.10 -17.73
C ASP A 267 -11.62 -7.21 -18.98
N SER A 268 -12.01 -5.93 -18.94
CA SER A 268 -12.01 -5.05 -20.13
C SER A 268 -10.61 -4.83 -20.73
N LEU A 269 -9.57 -4.73 -19.89
CA LEU A 269 -8.18 -4.54 -20.33
C LEU A 269 -7.53 -5.83 -20.83
N TYR A 270 -7.95 -6.98 -20.32
CA TYR A 270 -7.45 -8.29 -20.73
C TYR A 270 -8.56 -9.35 -20.61
N PRO A 271 -9.41 -9.50 -21.64
CA PRO A 271 -10.63 -10.29 -21.57
C PRO A 271 -10.41 -11.75 -21.23
N ASN A 272 -11.34 -12.37 -20.49
CA ASN A 272 -11.34 -13.81 -20.24
C ASN A 272 -11.88 -14.61 -21.43
N ASN A 273 -12.72 -14.00 -22.26
CA ASN A 273 -13.20 -14.61 -23.49
C ASN A 273 -12.02 -14.78 -24.49
N PRO A 274 -11.78 -16.01 -24.99
CA PRO A 274 -10.61 -16.30 -25.82
C PRO A 274 -10.61 -15.54 -27.15
N ASP A 275 -11.78 -15.36 -27.78
CA ASP A 275 -11.90 -14.66 -29.07
C ASP A 275 -11.59 -13.16 -28.94
N LYS A 276 -11.92 -12.56 -27.79
CA LYS A 276 -11.52 -11.18 -27.48
C LYS A 276 -10.07 -11.08 -27.07
N ARG A 277 -9.59 -12.01 -26.24
CA ARG A 277 -8.21 -12.05 -25.74
C ARG A 277 -7.20 -12.19 -26.88
N VAL A 278 -7.47 -13.07 -27.85
CA VAL A 278 -6.54 -13.31 -28.97
C VAL A 278 -6.30 -12.06 -29.81
N LEU A 279 -7.26 -11.13 -29.88
CA LEU A 279 -7.07 -9.85 -30.57
C LEU A 279 -6.09 -8.94 -29.84
N ILE A 280 -6.09 -8.97 -28.50
CA ILE A 280 -5.12 -8.25 -27.66
C ILE A 280 -3.75 -8.92 -27.76
N ASP A 281 -3.69 -10.24 -27.59
CA ASP A 281 -2.44 -11.01 -27.66
C ASP A 281 -1.77 -10.83 -29.03
N ARG A 282 -2.54 -10.84 -30.13
CA ARG A 282 -2.03 -10.55 -31.47
C ARG A 282 -1.30 -9.20 -31.54
N LEU A 283 -1.85 -8.15 -30.91
CA LEU A 283 -1.21 -6.83 -30.87
C LEU A 283 0.03 -6.81 -29.96
N LEU A 284 0.01 -7.52 -28.83
CA LEU A 284 1.18 -7.66 -27.95
C LEU A 284 2.33 -8.38 -28.67
N TYR A 285 2.04 -9.45 -29.41
CA TYR A 285 3.04 -10.17 -30.19
C TYR A 285 3.53 -9.37 -31.40
N PHE A 286 2.64 -8.62 -32.08
CA PHE A 286 3.06 -7.69 -33.14
C PHE A 286 4.00 -6.61 -32.60
N ASP A 287 3.68 -6.03 -31.45
CA ASP A 287 4.52 -5.01 -30.81
C ASP A 287 5.90 -5.59 -30.42
N MET A 288 5.92 -6.78 -29.82
CA MET A 288 7.15 -7.48 -29.43
C MET A 288 8.02 -7.86 -30.64
N GLY A 289 7.46 -8.57 -31.62
CA GLY A 289 8.22 -9.16 -32.71
C GLY A 289 8.47 -8.22 -33.90
N VAL A 290 7.69 -7.15 -34.03
CA VAL A 290 7.74 -6.27 -35.21
C VAL A 290 7.98 -4.82 -34.82
N LEU A 291 7.07 -4.19 -34.07
CA LEU A 291 7.13 -2.74 -33.84
C LEU A 291 8.36 -2.33 -33.03
N PHE A 292 8.54 -2.95 -31.85
CA PHE A 292 9.64 -2.63 -30.95
C PHE A 292 10.99 -3.05 -31.55
N GLN A 293 11.06 -4.20 -32.21
CA GLN A 293 12.28 -4.63 -32.88
C GLN A 293 12.71 -3.66 -33.99
N ARG A 294 11.76 -3.16 -34.79
CA ARG A 294 12.05 -2.15 -35.83
C ARG A 294 12.48 -0.82 -35.22
N PHE A 295 11.86 -0.40 -34.12
CA PHE A 295 12.29 0.78 -33.38
C PHE A 295 13.73 0.64 -32.89
N TRP A 296 14.06 -0.51 -32.29
CA TRP A 296 15.41 -0.77 -31.79
C TRP A 296 16.46 -0.78 -32.90
N ASN A 297 16.16 -1.43 -34.04
CA ASN A 297 17.08 -1.50 -35.18
C ASN A 297 17.29 -0.15 -35.90
N TYR A 298 16.48 0.88 -35.62
CA TYR A 298 16.63 2.21 -36.23
C TYR A 298 17.69 3.07 -35.52
N TYR A 299 17.93 2.82 -34.23
CA TYR A 299 18.95 3.49 -33.43
C TYR A 299 20.23 2.66 -33.34
#